data_AF-A0A1I7K158-F1
#
_entry.id   AF-A0A1I7K158-F1
#
_cell.length_a   1.000
_cell.length_b   1.000
_cell.length_c   1.000
_cell.angle_alpha   90.00
_cell.angle_beta   90.00
_cell.angle_gamma   90.00
#
_symmetry.space_group_name_H-M   'P 1'
#
loop_
_entity.id
_entity.type
_entity.pdbx_description
1 polymer ?
#
loop_
_entity_poly.entity_id
_entity_poly.type
_entity_poly.pdbx_seq_one_letter_code
_entity_poly.pdbx_strand_id
1 'polypeptide(L)'
;MSKKLLSLILFAMFLSFPVASKAEEKITEKNGEQIIKDVSVKIPDNYTECTFTLQYENDKYAPDNVELLSPNRTSYTFTTDPVSGDISCTVQNVVAGEWMVKATKMFSESAETKEICKITVNVKSSNSAAKDVTGEISLSKEISGLTYYWKDDNIVVTWTDESVGNVDITVTDSKTLKILGNEKVKQMYYECYVPDSVDEIILSVVPATSSGISGAEVTYVIKNDYNPNASIVFDSSEYINTVTRHGVASVGEQYALKYVDNGNIVGASGKLEIGDNDFEVPVTEGDNDLIVYVVDKNGNMKSFTNSVIVDTVPPVLKIEDDMTGTSTYNNSISISGNVSDFETLYNGTQEVEVDERGFFDATATLRAGNNEITLVATDKAGNETTYTAYIEMLVKSPKKFNPLQITGIIIFVIVSIFLVAYIIKKRNHKVSSKKNDKMPRFEKNGTTETEEKSDAMQPEPLIDKGILFCSIIILTGCLFLSLFVVQVTYVKSGSMEPTIMTGEFTIVNKLSYLNKTPQRGDVIAFKSEEYNRFLLKRIVGIPGDEIEFHDGYVYINGIICDESAYLDKDIETNCDKCFTVPNNSYFVMGDNREHSTDSRFFELPYILEDDIMGRVFYHFSFN
;
A
#
# COMPACT_ATOMS: atom_id res chain seq x y z
N MET A 1 -81.48 39.63 24.82
CA MET A 1 -82.20 40.47 23.82
C MET A 1 -81.15 41.05 22.87
N SER A 2 -81.23 40.78 21.56
CA SER A 2 -81.69 41.73 20.51
C SER A 2 -80.73 42.91 20.27
N LYS A 3 -80.25 43.23 19.06
CA LYS A 3 -80.52 42.79 17.67
C LYS A 3 -79.23 43.08 16.85
N LYS A 4 -78.76 42.20 15.96
CA LYS A 4 -79.20 41.97 14.55
C LYS A 4 -78.77 43.07 13.56
N LEU A 5 -78.29 42.63 12.39
CA LEU A 5 -78.09 43.37 11.12
C LEU A 5 -76.84 44.28 11.05
N LEU A 6 -76.11 44.35 9.92
CA LEU A 6 -76.43 43.95 8.53
C LEU A 6 -75.15 43.65 7.68
N SER A 7 -75.24 42.68 6.74
CA SER A 7 -74.55 42.65 5.42
C SER A 7 -73.02 42.36 5.36
N LEU A 8 -72.47 41.48 4.49
CA LEU A 8 -73.06 40.62 3.42
C LEU A 8 -72.04 39.54 2.93
N ILE A 9 -72.54 38.44 2.32
CA ILE A 9 -71.82 37.49 1.39
C ILE A 9 -70.70 36.64 2.04
N LEU A 10 -70.59 35.30 1.93
CA LEU A 10 -71.28 34.27 1.14
C LEU A 10 -71.42 32.98 1.99
N PHE A 11 -72.64 32.47 2.23
CA PHE A 11 -72.82 31.11 2.78
C PHE A 11 -74.04 30.44 2.15
N ALA A 12 -73.85 29.96 0.92
CA ALA A 12 -74.81 29.10 0.23
C ALA A 12 -74.35 27.64 0.37
N MET A 13 -74.52 27.07 1.56
CA MET A 13 -74.58 25.61 1.67
C MET A 13 -75.80 25.15 0.87
N PHE A 14 -75.55 24.60 -0.31
CA PHE A 14 -76.60 24.03 -1.13
C PHE A 14 -77.21 22.84 -0.39
N LEU A 15 -78.53 22.90 -0.22
CA LEU A 15 -79.36 21.75 0.07
C LEU A 15 -79.33 20.78 -1.13
N SER A 16 -78.27 20.00 -1.24
CA SER A 16 -78.34 18.69 -1.87
C SER A 16 -78.80 17.70 -0.80
N PHE A 17 -80.12 17.51 -0.70
CA PHE A 17 -80.67 16.32 -0.06
C PHE A 17 -79.93 15.09 -0.65
N PRO A 18 -79.39 14.17 0.16
CA PRO A 18 -79.10 12.85 -0.37
C PRO A 18 -80.44 12.27 -0.81
N VAL A 19 -80.62 12.13 -2.13
CA VAL A 19 -81.72 11.36 -2.68
C VAL A 19 -81.50 9.93 -2.19
N ALA A 20 -82.32 9.50 -1.24
CA ALA A 20 -82.27 8.16 -0.71
C ALA A 20 -82.71 7.17 -1.81
N SER A 21 -81.78 6.71 -2.63
CA SER A 21 -81.93 5.45 -3.36
C SER A 21 -81.85 4.33 -2.33
N LYS A 22 -83.02 4.04 -1.76
CA LYS A 22 -83.26 2.94 -0.83
C LYS A 22 -82.61 1.66 -1.40
N ALA A 23 -81.78 0.97 -0.62
CA ALA A 23 -81.71 -0.47 -0.78
C ALA A 23 -83.15 -0.98 -0.60
N GLU A 24 -83.68 -1.74 -1.56
CA GLU A 24 -85.04 -2.27 -1.44
C GLU A 24 -85.09 -3.42 -0.42
N GLU A 25 -84.97 -3.08 0.86
CA GLU A 25 -85.27 -3.99 1.98
C GLU A 25 -86.72 -4.44 1.85
N LYS A 26 -86.90 -5.65 1.35
CA LYS A 26 -88.22 -6.28 1.22
C LYS A 26 -88.44 -7.26 2.35
N ILE A 27 -88.82 -6.72 3.51
CA ILE A 27 -89.24 -7.53 4.65
C ILE A 27 -90.54 -8.26 4.26
N THR A 28 -90.49 -9.59 4.21
CA THR A 28 -91.66 -10.43 3.97
C THR A 28 -91.90 -11.29 5.20
N GLU A 29 -92.94 -10.95 5.96
CA GLU A 29 -93.41 -11.78 7.08
C GLU A 29 -94.14 -13.01 6.52
N LYS A 30 -93.70 -14.21 6.93
CA LYS A 30 -94.32 -15.47 6.50
C LYS A 30 -94.83 -16.22 7.71
N ASN A 31 -96.15 -16.30 7.83
CA ASN A 31 -96.89 -17.01 8.89
C ASN A 31 -96.61 -16.52 10.34
N GLY A 32 -96.06 -15.32 10.56
CA GLY A 32 -95.93 -14.70 11.88
C GLY A 32 -94.77 -15.21 12.76
N GLU A 33 -94.12 -16.32 12.40
CA GLU A 33 -92.97 -16.89 13.11
C GLU A 33 -91.64 -16.69 12.37
N GLN A 34 -91.68 -16.33 11.08
CA GLN A 34 -90.49 -16.20 10.23
C GLN A 34 -90.42 -14.81 9.60
N ILE A 35 -89.28 -14.13 9.78
CA ILE A 35 -88.92 -12.93 9.02
C ILE A 35 -87.84 -13.29 8.01
N ILE A 36 -88.02 -12.79 6.79
CA ILE A 36 -87.02 -12.81 5.73
C ILE A 36 -86.67 -11.35 5.40
N LYS A 37 -85.37 -11.06 5.37
CA LYS A 37 -84.79 -9.77 4.97
C LYS A 37 -83.89 -10.01 3.76
N ASP A 38 -84.34 -9.52 2.61
CA ASP A 38 -83.59 -9.55 1.35
C ASP A 38 -82.77 -8.26 1.22
N VAL A 39 -81.46 -8.38 0.98
CA VAL A 39 -80.51 -7.28 0.72
C VAL A 39 -79.96 -7.44 -0.69
N SER A 40 -80.32 -6.55 -1.60
CA SER A 40 -79.87 -6.58 -3.01
C SER A 40 -78.49 -5.94 -3.17
N VAL A 41 -77.63 -6.58 -3.96
CA VAL A 41 -76.23 -6.24 -4.20
C VAL A 41 -75.99 -6.17 -5.71
N LYS A 42 -75.82 -4.95 -6.24
CA LYS A 42 -75.62 -4.75 -7.67
C LYS A 42 -74.16 -4.93 -8.06
N ILE A 43 -73.86 -5.95 -8.84
CA ILE A 43 -72.52 -6.19 -9.39
C ILE A 43 -72.44 -5.58 -10.80
N PRO A 44 -71.48 -4.68 -11.08
CA PRO A 44 -71.48 -3.87 -12.31
C PRO A 44 -70.96 -4.61 -13.55
N ASP A 45 -70.01 -5.55 -13.36
CA ASP A 45 -69.31 -6.27 -14.43
C ASP A 45 -69.16 -7.77 -14.10
N ASN A 46 -68.63 -8.56 -15.03
CA ASN A 46 -68.33 -9.98 -14.79
C ASN A 46 -66.94 -10.12 -14.15
N TYR A 47 -66.80 -11.00 -13.17
CA TYR A 47 -65.55 -11.24 -12.44
C TYR A 47 -65.18 -12.72 -12.42
N THR A 48 -63.88 -13.02 -12.46
CA THR A 48 -63.33 -14.37 -12.32
C THR A 48 -63.72 -15.01 -10.99
N GLU A 49 -63.69 -14.24 -9.91
CA GLU A 49 -64.11 -14.65 -8.59
C GLU A 49 -64.54 -13.40 -7.80
N CYS A 50 -65.58 -13.54 -6.96
CA CYS A 50 -65.84 -12.60 -5.87
C CYS A 50 -66.06 -13.33 -4.54
N THR A 51 -65.57 -12.72 -3.46
CA THR A 51 -65.88 -13.10 -2.08
C THR A 51 -66.84 -12.08 -1.49
N PHE A 52 -67.98 -12.56 -1.01
CA PHE A 52 -69.01 -11.78 -0.33
C PHE A 52 -68.84 -11.98 1.18
N THR A 53 -68.77 -10.91 1.96
CA THR A 53 -68.62 -10.97 3.43
C THR A 53 -69.75 -10.21 4.11
N LEU A 54 -70.35 -10.79 5.15
CA LEU A 54 -71.44 -10.20 5.91
C LEU A 54 -70.94 -9.63 7.24
N GLN A 55 -71.44 -8.44 7.59
CA GLN A 55 -71.26 -7.87 8.92
C GLN A 55 -72.63 -7.49 9.51
N TYR A 56 -72.84 -7.85 10.77
CA TYR A 56 -74.07 -7.55 11.50
C TYR A 56 -73.86 -6.36 12.45
N GLU A 57 -74.84 -5.47 12.55
CA GLU A 57 -74.78 -4.32 13.46
C GLU A 57 -74.85 -4.73 14.95
N ASN A 58 -75.49 -5.86 15.25
CA ASN A 58 -75.47 -6.48 16.58
C ASN A 58 -75.84 -7.96 16.52
N ASP A 59 -75.29 -8.76 17.43
CA ASP A 59 -75.54 -10.21 17.50
C ASP A 59 -76.96 -10.55 17.98
N LYS A 60 -77.59 -9.65 18.75
CA LYS A 60 -78.90 -9.89 19.38
C LYS A 60 -80.01 -10.15 18.36
N TYR A 61 -79.92 -9.54 17.18
CA TYR A 61 -80.88 -9.69 16.09
C TYR A 61 -80.24 -10.23 14.79
N ALA A 62 -79.08 -10.88 14.89
CA ALA A 62 -78.43 -11.57 13.78
C ALA A 62 -79.32 -12.70 13.21
N PRO A 63 -79.35 -12.94 11.89
CA PRO A 63 -80.17 -13.98 11.28
C PRO A 63 -79.71 -15.40 11.65
N ASP A 64 -80.65 -16.36 11.64
CA ASP A 64 -80.35 -17.78 11.94
C ASP A 64 -79.83 -18.53 10.71
N ASN A 65 -80.13 -18.02 9.50
CA ASN A 65 -79.63 -18.55 8.23
C ASN A 65 -79.46 -17.42 7.20
N VAL A 66 -78.40 -17.51 6.40
CA VAL A 66 -78.09 -16.57 5.30
C VAL A 66 -77.68 -17.34 4.05
N GLU A 67 -78.28 -16.99 2.92
CA GLU A 67 -77.90 -17.50 1.60
C GLU A 67 -77.67 -16.34 0.62
N LEU A 68 -76.72 -16.51 -0.29
CA LEU A 68 -76.47 -15.60 -1.40
C LEU A 68 -77.15 -16.15 -2.65
N LEU A 69 -77.96 -15.33 -3.31
CA LEU A 69 -78.64 -15.65 -4.55
C LEU A 69 -78.03 -14.85 -5.71
N SER A 70 -77.68 -15.53 -6.79
CA SER A 70 -77.24 -14.90 -8.05
C SER A 70 -78.41 -14.33 -8.86
N PRO A 71 -78.16 -13.52 -9.91
CA PRO A 71 -79.22 -13.00 -10.80
C PRO A 71 -80.08 -14.09 -11.45
N ASN A 72 -79.51 -15.28 -11.68
CA ASN A 72 -80.22 -16.47 -12.17
C ASN A 72 -80.78 -17.39 -11.06
N ARG A 73 -80.79 -16.92 -9.80
CA ARG A 73 -81.31 -17.59 -8.59
C ARG A 73 -80.61 -18.90 -8.22
N THR A 74 -79.32 -19.04 -8.54
CA THR A 74 -78.47 -20.06 -7.93
C THR A 74 -78.16 -19.62 -6.50
N SER A 75 -78.33 -20.54 -5.53
CA SER A 75 -78.06 -20.27 -4.11
C SER A 75 -76.65 -20.75 -3.73
N TYR A 76 -75.98 -19.94 -2.91
CA TYR A 76 -74.66 -20.19 -2.35
C TYR A 76 -74.72 -19.97 -0.83
N THR A 77 -74.08 -20.84 -0.07
CA THR A 77 -74.09 -20.80 1.40
C THR A 77 -72.90 -20.01 1.93
N PHE A 78 -73.11 -19.18 2.94
CA PHE A 78 -72.01 -18.55 3.67
C PHE A 78 -71.39 -19.52 4.67
N THR A 79 -70.08 -19.43 4.85
CA THR A 79 -69.30 -20.13 5.87
C THR A 79 -68.79 -19.12 6.90
N THR A 80 -68.90 -19.47 8.19
CA THR A 80 -68.27 -18.71 9.28
C THR A 80 -66.86 -19.24 9.50
N ASP A 81 -65.86 -18.35 9.46
CA ASP A 81 -64.50 -18.69 9.83
C ASP A 81 -64.40 -18.92 11.36
N PRO A 82 -63.81 -20.04 11.82
CA PRO A 82 -63.84 -20.42 13.24
C PRO A 82 -62.86 -19.64 14.12
N VAL A 83 -62.02 -18.77 13.57
CA VAL A 83 -60.99 -18.00 14.31
C VAL A 83 -61.34 -16.52 14.39
N SER A 84 -61.70 -15.92 13.25
CA SER A 84 -62.11 -14.51 13.13
C SER A 84 -63.60 -14.29 13.43
N GLY A 85 -64.45 -15.29 13.19
CA GLY A 85 -65.90 -15.15 13.22
C GLY A 85 -66.51 -14.55 11.95
N ASP A 86 -65.71 -14.22 10.94
CA ASP A 86 -66.17 -13.61 9.69
C ASP A 86 -67.06 -14.56 8.89
N ILE A 87 -68.15 -14.03 8.34
CA ILE A 87 -69.16 -14.79 7.58
C ILE A 87 -68.97 -14.48 6.11
N SER A 88 -68.42 -15.42 5.33
CA SER A 88 -68.04 -15.19 3.93
C SER A 88 -68.53 -16.27 2.96
N CYS A 89 -68.63 -15.93 1.68
CA CYS A 89 -69.00 -16.83 0.59
C CYS A 89 -68.21 -16.47 -0.67
N THR A 90 -67.38 -17.38 -1.18
CA THR A 90 -66.60 -17.16 -2.41
C THR A 90 -67.25 -17.86 -3.60
N VAL A 91 -67.44 -17.11 -4.69
CA VAL A 91 -68.11 -17.55 -5.91
C VAL A 91 -67.21 -17.35 -7.12
N GLN A 92 -67.05 -18.40 -7.94
CA GLN A 92 -66.33 -18.37 -9.21
C GLN A 92 -67.24 -17.94 -10.36
N ASN A 93 -66.68 -17.28 -11.38
CA ASN A 93 -67.37 -16.84 -12.60
C ASN A 93 -68.63 -15.98 -12.31
N VAL A 94 -68.45 -14.95 -11.49
CA VAL A 94 -69.51 -14.03 -11.07
C VAL A 94 -69.97 -13.19 -12.26
N VAL A 95 -71.28 -13.13 -12.47
CA VAL A 95 -71.91 -12.35 -13.55
C VAL A 95 -72.45 -11.01 -13.04
N ALA A 96 -72.38 -9.99 -13.90
CA ALA A 96 -73.00 -8.70 -13.69
C ALA A 96 -74.52 -8.83 -13.47
N GLY A 97 -75.07 -8.02 -12.56
CA GLY A 97 -76.50 -8.00 -12.25
C GLY A 97 -76.81 -7.84 -10.76
N GLU A 98 -78.09 -7.97 -10.43
CA GLU A 98 -78.57 -7.91 -9.03
C GLU A 98 -78.39 -9.29 -8.36
N TRP A 99 -77.43 -9.38 -7.46
CA TRP A 99 -77.30 -10.46 -6.48
C TRP A 99 -78.14 -10.12 -5.24
N MET A 100 -78.45 -11.11 -4.40
CA MET A 100 -79.31 -10.91 -3.23
C MET A 100 -78.87 -11.77 -2.06
N VAL A 101 -78.52 -11.15 -0.93
CA VAL A 101 -78.35 -11.84 0.35
C VAL A 101 -79.72 -11.98 1.00
N LYS A 102 -80.16 -13.21 1.20
CA LYS A 102 -81.44 -13.55 1.83
C LYS A 102 -81.20 -14.04 3.25
N ALA A 103 -81.46 -13.17 4.21
CA ALA A 103 -81.33 -13.44 5.63
C ALA A 103 -82.67 -13.89 6.23
N THR A 104 -82.65 -14.95 7.04
CA THR A 104 -83.85 -15.54 7.64
C THR A 104 -83.68 -15.64 9.16
N LYS A 105 -84.70 -15.22 9.92
CA LYS A 105 -84.75 -15.39 11.37
C LYS A 105 -86.12 -15.90 11.83
N MET A 106 -86.10 -16.86 12.75
CA MET A 106 -87.27 -17.44 13.41
C MET A 106 -87.49 -16.75 14.77
N PHE A 107 -88.75 -16.50 15.10
CA PHE A 107 -89.16 -15.87 16.36
C PHE A 107 -90.21 -16.73 17.07
N SER A 108 -90.15 -16.78 18.39
CA SER A 108 -91.26 -17.32 19.18
C SER A 108 -92.48 -16.39 19.11
N GLU A 109 -93.68 -16.96 19.22
CA GLU A 109 -94.94 -16.19 19.22
C GLU A 109 -94.96 -15.05 20.27
N SER A 110 -94.20 -15.20 21.36
CA SER A 110 -94.08 -14.28 22.48
C SER A 110 -93.06 -13.13 22.32
N ALA A 111 -92.35 -13.03 21.20
CA ALA A 111 -91.30 -12.02 21.02
C ALA A 111 -91.88 -10.59 20.85
N GLU A 112 -91.54 -9.67 21.76
CA GLU A 112 -92.00 -8.27 21.73
C GLU A 112 -91.48 -7.48 20.52
N THR A 113 -90.28 -7.79 20.04
CA THR A 113 -89.68 -7.20 18.84
C THR A 113 -89.27 -8.32 17.88
N LYS A 114 -89.81 -8.29 16.65
CA LYS A 114 -89.43 -9.20 15.58
C LYS A 114 -88.74 -8.39 14.48
N GLU A 115 -87.40 -8.41 14.48
CA GLU A 115 -86.57 -7.65 13.54
C GLU A 115 -85.25 -8.40 13.30
N ILE A 116 -84.71 -8.28 12.08
CA ILE A 116 -83.33 -8.69 11.75
C ILE A 116 -82.50 -7.42 11.73
N CYS A 117 -81.32 -7.44 12.35
CA CYS A 117 -80.41 -6.29 12.42
C CYS A 117 -80.06 -5.72 11.04
N LYS A 118 -79.39 -4.56 11.00
CA LYS A 118 -78.72 -4.15 9.77
C LYS A 118 -77.65 -5.19 9.39
N ILE A 119 -77.60 -5.51 8.10
CA ILE A 119 -76.64 -6.42 7.48
C ILE A 119 -75.90 -5.61 6.42
N THR A 120 -74.59 -5.45 6.58
CA THR A 120 -73.71 -4.88 5.56
C THR A 120 -73.15 -6.02 4.72
N VAL A 121 -73.14 -5.87 3.40
CA VAL A 121 -72.58 -6.87 2.47
C VAL A 121 -71.38 -6.26 1.75
N ASN A 122 -70.19 -6.70 2.14
CA ASN A 122 -68.95 -6.34 1.44
C ASN A 122 -68.71 -7.34 0.31
N VAL A 123 -68.14 -6.88 -0.81
CA VAL A 123 -67.81 -7.74 -1.96
C VAL A 123 -66.38 -7.41 -2.40
N LYS A 124 -65.54 -8.43 -2.49
CA LYS A 124 -64.14 -8.34 -2.96
C LYS A 124 -64.01 -9.11 -4.28
N SER A 125 -63.33 -8.56 -5.28
CA SER A 125 -63.21 -9.14 -6.63
C SER A 125 -61.75 -9.32 -7.06
N SER A 126 -61.43 -10.41 -7.77
CA SER A 126 -60.05 -10.76 -8.13
C SER A 126 -59.46 -10.06 -9.37
N ASN A 127 -60.17 -9.16 -10.06
CA ASN A 127 -59.57 -8.45 -11.20
C ASN A 127 -60.23 -7.11 -11.58
N SER A 128 -59.40 -6.07 -11.69
CA SER A 128 -59.56 -4.80 -12.44
C SER A 128 -60.63 -3.76 -12.04
N ALA A 129 -60.14 -2.51 -11.91
CA ALA A 129 -60.87 -1.23 -11.96
C ALA A 129 -62.11 -1.05 -11.06
N ALA A 130 -61.87 -0.73 -9.78
CA ALA A 130 -62.91 -0.19 -8.91
C ALA A 130 -63.48 1.14 -9.47
N LYS A 131 -64.78 1.13 -9.79
CA LYS A 131 -65.64 2.32 -9.86
C LYS A 131 -66.63 2.27 -8.71
N ASP A 132 -66.89 3.41 -8.08
CA ASP A 132 -67.86 3.52 -6.99
C ASP A 132 -69.21 2.90 -7.35
N VAL A 133 -69.57 1.83 -6.64
CA VAL A 133 -70.94 1.30 -6.59
C VAL A 133 -71.59 1.89 -5.34
N THR A 134 -72.44 2.89 -5.54
CA THR A 134 -73.06 3.65 -4.44
C THR A 134 -74.03 2.80 -3.63
N GLY A 135 -73.80 2.72 -2.31
CA GLY A 135 -74.78 2.23 -1.33
C GLY A 135 -74.37 0.91 -0.65
N GLU A 136 -73.73 1.02 0.52
CA GLU A 136 -73.47 -0.08 1.48
C GLU A 136 -72.66 -1.28 0.98
N ILE A 137 -71.96 -1.13 -0.16
CA ILE A 137 -71.02 -2.13 -0.70
C ILE A 137 -69.63 -1.48 -0.80
N SER A 138 -68.67 -2.04 -0.09
CA SER A 138 -67.28 -1.60 -0.11
C SER A 138 -66.42 -2.60 -0.87
N LEU A 139 -65.90 -2.19 -2.04
CA LEU A 139 -64.98 -2.98 -2.88
C LEU A 139 -63.54 -2.69 -2.49
N SER A 140 -62.83 -3.70 -1.97
CA SER A 140 -61.40 -3.59 -1.65
C SER A 140 -60.51 -3.99 -2.83
N LYS A 141 -59.36 -3.33 -2.95
CA LYS A 141 -58.34 -3.63 -3.96
C LYS A 141 -57.25 -4.53 -3.38
N GLU A 142 -56.81 -5.52 -4.15
CA GLU A 142 -55.63 -6.31 -3.80
C GLU A 142 -54.33 -5.63 -4.29
N ILE A 143 -53.23 -5.85 -3.57
CA ILE A 143 -51.91 -5.30 -3.89
C ILE A 143 -51.10 -6.39 -4.60
N SER A 144 -50.98 -6.28 -5.92
CA SER A 144 -50.27 -7.29 -6.71
C SER A 144 -48.76 -7.24 -6.44
N GLY A 145 -48.16 -8.42 -6.23
CA GLY A 145 -46.73 -8.56 -5.96
C GLY A 145 -46.28 -8.05 -4.58
N LEU A 146 -47.18 -7.93 -3.61
CA LEU A 146 -46.83 -7.61 -2.22
C LEU A 146 -45.89 -8.68 -1.64
N THR A 147 -44.71 -8.26 -1.19
CA THR A 147 -43.71 -9.10 -0.53
C THR A 147 -43.12 -8.38 0.68
N TYR A 148 -42.62 -9.13 1.65
CA TYR A 148 -41.87 -8.61 2.78
C TYR A 148 -40.63 -9.45 3.04
N TYR A 149 -39.60 -8.84 3.61
CA TYR A 149 -38.36 -9.50 4.03
C TYR A 149 -37.64 -8.67 5.11
N TRP A 150 -36.81 -9.32 5.92
CA TRP A 150 -35.96 -8.63 6.89
C TRP A 150 -34.73 -8.03 6.20
N LYS A 151 -34.32 -6.82 6.57
CA LYS A 151 -33.08 -6.17 6.14
C LYS A 151 -32.45 -5.54 7.37
N ASP A 152 -31.39 -6.18 7.87
CA ASP A 152 -30.83 -5.88 9.19
C ASP A 152 -31.97 -5.92 10.23
N ASP A 153 -32.08 -4.90 11.07
CA ASP A 153 -33.11 -4.79 12.11
C ASP A 153 -34.42 -4.13 11.59
N ASN A 154 -34.66 -4.15 10.28
CA ASN A 154 -35.82 -3.53 9.65
C ASN A 154 -36.69 -4.55 8.92
N ILE A 155 -38.02 -4.43 9.05
CA ILE A 155 -38.96 -5.10 8.16
C ILE A 155 -39.14 -4.23 6.90
N VAL A 156 -38.86 -4.80 5.73
CA VAL A 156 -39.05 -4.16 4.43
C VAL A 156 -40.29 -4.73 3.76
N VAL A 157 -41.09 -3.86 3.14
CA VAL A 157 -42.31 -4.21 2.42
C VAL A 157 -42.28 -3.56 1.04
N THR A 158 -42.47 -4.37 0.00
CA THR A 158 -42.43 -3.93 -1.40
C THR A 158 -43.62 -4.48 -2.18
N TRP A 159 -44.00 -3.81 -3.27
CA TRP A 159 -45.01 -4.30 -4.21
C TRP A 159 -44.68 -3.90 -5.65
N THR A 160 -45.44 -4.42 -6.62
CA THR A 160 -45.22 -4.10 -8.05
C THR A 160 -46.42 -3.43 -8.72
N ASP A 161 -47.56 -3.34 -8.03
CA ASP A 161 -48.77 -2.74 -8.56
C ASP A 161 -48.73 -1.20 -8.46
N GLU A 162 -48.28 -0.53 -9.52
CA GLU A 162 -48.32 0.95 -9.61
C GLU A 162 -49.75 1.52 -9.50
N SER A 163 -50.78 0.71 -9.75
CA SER A 163 -52.16 1.16 -9.84
C SER A 163 -52.88 1.20 -8.49
N VAL A 164 -52.32 0.68 -7.39
CA VAL A 164 -52.94 0.76 -6.04
C VAL A 164 -52.96 2.19 -5.49
N GLY A 165 -52.10 3.07 -5.99
CA GLY A 165 -51.93 4.42 -5.46
C GLY A 165 -51.18 4.40 -4.13
N ASN A 166 -51.69 5.10 -3.12
CA ASN A 166 -51.09 5.09 -1.79
C ASN A 166 -51.50 3.83 -1.03
N VAL A 167 -50.61 3.28 -0.22
CA VAL A 167 -50.83 2.13 0.67
C VAL A 167 -50.63 2.60 2.12
N ASP A 168 -51.57 2.29 2.99
CA ASP A 168 -51.45 2.42 4.44
C ASP A 168 -50.76 1.16 4.97
N ILE A 169 -49.62 1.34 5.65
CA ILE A 169 -48.82 0.25 6.25
C ILE A 169 -48.67 0.52 7.73
N THR A 170 -48.95 -0.48 8.58
CA THR A 170 -48.77 -0.41 10.03
C THR A 170 -48.00 -1.63 10.52
N VAL A 171 -46.95 -1.39 11.31
CA VAL A 171 -46.14 -2.41 11.98
C VAL A 171 -46.35 -2.26 13.48
N THR A 172 -46.76 -3.34 14.14
CA THR A 172 -47.14 -3.35 15.57
C THR A 172 -46.46 -4.50 16.29
N ASP A 173 -45.94 -4.30 17.50
CA ASP A 173 -45.48 -5.39 18.38
C ASP A 173 -46.66 -6.30 18.76
N SER A 174 -46.57 -7.61 18.46
CA SER A 174 -47.71 -8.54 18.65
C SER A 174 -48.09 -8.75 20.12
N LYS A 175 -47.16 -8.52 21.05
CA LYS A 175 -47.33 -8.76 22.49
C LYS A 175 -47.81 -7.51 23.22
N THR A 176 -47.25 -6.35 22.90
CA THR A 176 -47.59 -5.09 23.58
C THR A 176 -48.67 -4.27 22.85
N LEU A 177 -48.99 -4.64 21.60
CA LEU A 177 -49.86 -3.88 20.69
C LEU A 177 -49.37 -2.44 20.45
N LYS A 178 -48.09 -2.17 20.70
CA LYS A 178 -47.46 -0.88 20.44
C LYS A 178 -47.13 -0.77 18.95
N ILE A 179 -47.64 0.27 18.30
CA ILE A 179 -47.26 0.64 16.94
C ILE A 179 -45.78 1.03 16.92
N LEU A 180 -45.02 0.37 16.04
CA LEU A 180 -43.61 0.63 15.75
C LEU A 180 -43.46 1.58 14.56
N GLY A 181 -44.31 1.42 13.54
CA GLY A 181 -44.41 2.31 12.38
C GLY A 181 -45.84 2.33 11.84
N ASN A 182 -46.28 3.48 11.32
CA ASN A 182 -47.57 3.63 10.65
C ASN A 182 -47.48 4.78 9.64
N GLU A 183 -47.49 4.46 8.35
CA GLU A 183 -47.31 5.42 7.27
C GLU A 183 -48.22 5.18 6.06
N LYS A 184 -48.55 6.28 5.37
CA LYS A 184 -49.26 6.30 4.09
C LYS A 184 -48.24 6.50 2.97
N VAL A 185 -47.85 5.41 2.33
CA VAL A 185 -46.70 5.35 1.40
C VAL A 185 -47.19 5.34 -0.05
N LYS A 186 -46.55 6.10 -0.94
CA LYS A 186 -46.86 6.13 -2.39
C LYS A 186 -45.80 5.43 -3.25
N GLN A 187 -44.54 5.46 -2.82
CA GLN A 187 -43.46 4.68 -3.40
C GLN A 187 -43.66 3.20 -3.09
N MET A 188 -43.24 2.29 -3.98
CA MET A 188 -43.48 0.84 -3.84
C MET A 188 -42.48 0.16 -2.87
N TYR A 189 -42.09 0.89 -1.83
CA TYR A 189 -41.05 0.52 -0.85
C TYR A 189 -41.34 1.19 0.49
N TYR A 190 -41.41 0.38 1.55
CA TYR A 190 -41.51 0.81 2.93
C TYR A 190 -40.51 0.02 3.78
N GLU A 191 -39.91 0.67 4.77
CA GLU A 191 -38.91 0.10 5.67
C GLU A 191 -39.19 0.62 7.09
N CYS A 192 -39.25 -0.29 8.06
CA CYS A 192 -39.55 0.04 9.45
C CYS A 192 -38.60 -0.70 10.39
N TYR A 193 -37.91 0.06 11.25
CA TYR A 193 -37.06 -0.49 12.31
C TYR A 193 -37.89 -1.28 13.34
N VAL A 194 -37.40 -2.46 13.73
CA VAL A 194 -37.99 -3.33 14.75
C VAL A 194 -36.90 -3.65 15.79
N PRO A 195 -37.01 -3.13 17.02
CA PRO A 195 -36.00 -3.38 18.05
C PRO A 195 -35.89 -4.86 18.45
N ASP A 196 -34.68 -5.35 18.75
CA ASP A 196 -34.38 -6.71 19.25
C ASP A 196 -35.27 -7.19 20.41
N SER A 197 -35.84 -6.26 21.19
CA SER A 197 -36.76 -6.58 22.29
C SER A 197 -38.15 -7.05 21.83
N VAL A 198 -38.46 -6.95 20.54
CA VAL A 198 -39.73 -7.36 19.93
C VAL A 198 -39.52 -8.69 19.21
N ASP A 199 -39.99 -9.78 19.80
CA ASP A 199 -39.83 -11.13 19.22
C ASP A 199 -40.73 -11.38 17.98
N GLU A 200 -41.82 -10.62 17.83
CA GLU A 200 -42.84 -10.84 16.81
C GLU A 200 -43.65 -9.56 16.55
N ILE A 201 -43.93 -9.30 15.26
CA ILE A 201 -44.70 -8.16 14.79
C ILE A 201 -45.97 -8.60 14.06
N ILE A 202 -46.96 -7.72 14.09
CA ILE A 202 -48.14 -7.71 13.23
C ILE A 202 -47.88 -6.65 12.15
N LEU A 203 -47.73 -7.08 10.90
CA LEU A 203 -47.65 -6.22 9.73
C LEU A 203 -49.02 -6.17 9.06
N SER A 204 -49.62 -4.99 9.04
CA SER A 204 -50.87 -4.69 8.33
C SER A 204 -50.61 -3.83 7.10
N VAL A 205 -51.23 -4.19 5.96
CA VAL A 205 -51.09 -3.49 4.67
C VAL A 205 -52.48 -3.35 4.03
N VAL A 206 -52.88 -2.13 3.67
CA VAL A 206 -54.16 -1.86 2.98
C VAL A 206 -54.01 -0.71 1.97
N PRO A 207 -54.59 -0.79 0.75
CA PRO A 207 -54.63 0.39 -0.12
C PRO A 207 -55.38 1.53 0.56
N ALA A 208 -54.87 2.76 0.49
CA ALA A 208 -55.46 3.91 1.17
C ALA A 208 -56.88 4.25 0.67
N THR A 209 -57.25 3.82 -0.54
CA THR A 209 -58.61 3.88 -1.10
C THR A 209 -59.55 2.81 -0.56
N SER A 210 -59.01 1.76 0.06
CA SER A 210 -59.74 0.68 0.74
C SER A 210 -59.62 0.74 2.27
N SER A 211 -59.00 1.78 2.80
CA SER A 211 -58.83 2.02 4.23
C SER A 211 -60.19 2.19 4.91
N GLY A 212 -60.48 1.39 5.93
CA GLY A 212 -61.79 1.33 6.60
C GLY A 212 -62.81 0.36 5.99
N ILE A 213 -62.45 -0.37 4.92
CA ILE A 213 -63.25 -1.49 4.40
C ILE A 213 -62.89 -2.76 5.17
N SER A 214 -63.86 -3.38 5.85
CA SER A 214 -63.68 -4.67 6.53
C SER A 214 -63.21 -5.75 5.54
N GLY A 215 -62.12 -6.45 5.87
CA GLY A 215 -61.50 -7.47 5.01
C GLY A 215 -60.65 -6.92 3.85
N ALA A 216 -60.37 -5.61 3.80
CA ALA A 216 -59.43 -5.02 2.84
C ALA A 216 -57.96 -5.06 3.30
N GLU A 217 -57.75 -5.07 4.61
CA GLU A 217 -56.46 -5.11 5.26
C GLU A 217 -55.88 -6.53 5.17
N VAL A 218 -54.64 -6.63 4.70
CA VAL A 218 -53.87 -7.87 4.69
C VAL A 218 -52.94 -7.83 5.89
N THR A 219 -53.09 -8.78 6.80
CA THR A 219 -52.32 -8.84 8.05
C THR A 219 -51.44 -10.08 8.08
N TYR A 220 -50.17 -9.89 8.42
CA TYR A 220 -49.17 -10.94 8.63
C TYR A 220 -48.69 -10.91 10.07
N VAL A 221 -48.52 -12.08 10.68
CA VAL A 221 -47.79 -12.24 11.95
C VAL A 221 -46.40 -12.76 11.61
N ILE A 222 -45.37 -11.95 11.87
CA ILE A 222 -44.00 -12.18 11.43
C ILE A 222 -43.09 -12.20 12.65
N LYS A 223 -42.32 -13.26 12.81
CA LYS A 223 -41.29 -13.34 13.86
C LYS A 223 -40.06 -12.53 13.50
N ASN A 224 -39.45 -11.94 14.52
CA ASN A 224 -38.18 -11.23 14.46
C ASN A 224 -37.02 -12.17 14.85
N ASP A 225 -36.90 -13.31 14.15
CA ASP A 225 -35.89 -14.35 14.39
C ASP A 225 -35.03 -14.66 13.14
N TYR A 226 -35.13 -13.86 12.08
CA TYR A 226 -34.48 -14.09 10.78
C TYR A 226 -33.41 -13.07 10.41
N ASN A 227 -32.28 -13.12 11.11
CA ASN A 227 -31.05 -12.41 10.74
C ASN A 227 -30.01 -13.46 10.26
N PRO A 228 -29.58 -13.47 8.97
CA PRO A 228 -28.65 -14.45 8.43
C PRO A 228 -27.41 -14.71 9.31
N ASN A 229 -27.17 -15.99 9.64
CA ASN A 229 -26.05 -16.40 10.48
C ASN A 229 -24.75 -16.46 9.68
N ALA A 230 -24.16 -15.28 9.48
CA ALA A 230 -22.92 -15.07 8.77
C ALA A 230 -22.06 -14.00 9.45
N SER A 231 -20.78 -14.01 9.11
CA SER A 231 -19.81 -12.93 9.33
C SER A 231 -19.01 -12.69 8.05
N ILE A 232 -18.69 -11.42 7.77
CA ILE A 232 -17.79 -11.02 6.69
C ILE A 232 -16.57 -10.34 7.29
N VAL A 233 -15.39 -10.70 6.77
CA VAL A 233 -14.11 -10.06 7.05
C VAL A 233 -13.52 -9.57 5.73
N PHE A 234 -13.18 -8.29 5.65
CA PHE A 234 -12.46 -7.72 4.51
C PHE A 234 -10.96 -7.65 4.83
N ASP A 235 -10.14 -7.56 3.78
CA ASP A 235 -8.71 -7.31 3.92
C ASP A 235 -8.45 -6.00 4.69
N SER A 236 -7.37 -5.93 5.48
CA SER A 236 -7.15 -4.84 6.44
C SER A 236 -6.65 -3.52 5.84
N SER A 237 -6.27 -3.48 4.57
CA SER A 237 -5.72 -2.28 3.92
C SER A 237 -6.80 -1.20 3.71
N GLU A 238 -6.48 0.05 4.04
CA GLU A 238 -7.34 1.22 3.78
C GLU A 238 -7.25 1.69 2.33
N TYR A 239 -6.05 1.56 1.74
CA TYR A 239 -5.74 1.86 0.33
C TYR A 239 -5.46 0.56 -0.42
N ILE A 240 -5.90 0.47 -1.69
CA ILE A 240 -5.60 -0.65 -2.59
C ILE A 240 -5.33 -0.16 -4.01
N ASN A 241 -4.47 -0.88 -4.73
CA ASN A 241 -4.18 -0.65 -6.15
C ASN A 241 -4.90 -1.63 -7.09
N THR A 242 -5.98 -2.25 -6.62
CA THR A 242 -6.79 -3.23 -7.35
C THR A 242 -8.21 -2.71 -7.56
N VAL A 243 -8.78 -3.02 -8.73
CA VAL A 243 -10.19 -2.74 -9.06
C VAL A 243 -11.18 -3.72 -8.41
N THR A 244 -10.70 -4.57 -7.50
CA THR A 244 -11.51 -5.44 -6.65
C THR A 244 -11.05 -5.37 -5.19
N ARG A 245 -12.02 -5.38 -4.27
CA ARG A 245 -11.83 -5.51 -2.83
C ARG A 245 -12.15 -6.93 -2.40
N HIS A 246 -11.15 -7.64 -1.88
CA HIS A 246 -11.29 -9.01 -1.41
C HIS A 246 -11.90 -9.08 0.00
N GLY A 247 -12.58 -10.19 0.28
CA GLY A 247 -13.09 -10.53 1.61
C GLY A 247 -13.50 -12.00 1.73
N VAL A 248 -13.68 -12.46 2.96
CA VAL A 248 -14.10 -13.81 3.31
C VAL A 248 -15.46 -13.77 3.98
N ALA A 249 -16.41 -14.55 3.47
CA ALA A 249 -17.74 -14.74 4.04
C ALA A 249 -17.83 -16.12 4.72
N SER A 250 -17.87 -16.12 6.06
CA SER A 250 -18.15 -17.32 6.86
C SER A 250 -19.66 -17.45 7.04
N VAL A 251 -20.26 -18.50 6.48
CA VAL A 251 -21.72 -18.70 6.47
C VAL A 251 -22.16 -20.02 7.11
N GLY A 252 -23.16 -19.94 7.99
CA GLY A 252 -23.73 -21.11 8.68
C GLY A 252 -24.74 -21.91 7.85
N GLU A 253 -25.31 -21.31 6.80
CA GLU A 253 -26.23 -21.95 5.86
C GLU A 253 -25.92 -21.51 4.42
N GLN A 254 -26.63 -22.07 3.43
CA GLN A 254 -26.51 -21.67 2.03
C GLN A 254 -27.16 -20.29 1.79
N TYR A 255 -26.33 -19.26 1.73
CA TYR A 255 -26.69 -17.89 1.38
C TYR A 255 -26.14 -17.48 0.00
N ALA A 256 -26.44 -16.26 -0.43
CA ALA A 256 -25.76 -15.57 -1.52
C ALA A 256 -25.36 -14.15 -1.06
N LEU A 257 -24.44 -13.51 -1.77
CA LEU A 257 -23.99 -12.15 -1.50
C LEU A 257 -24.54 -11.19 -2.56
N LYS A 258 -24.83 -9.96 -2.14
CA LYS A 258 -25.15 -8.83 -3.02
C LYS A 258 -24.24 -7.67 -2.66
N TYR A 259 -23.54 -7.13 -3.66
CA TYR A 259 -22.56 -6.08 -3.47
C TYR A 259 -23.15 -4.72 -3.87
N VAL A 260 -22.99 -3.75 -2.98
CA VAL A 260 -23.32 -2.35 -3.21
C VAL A 260 -22.06 -1.52 -2.94
N ASP A 261 -21.75 -0.58 -3.83
CA ASP A 261 -20.72 0.44 -3.66
C ASP A 261 -21.36 1.81 -3.88
N ASN A 262 -21.10 2.77 -2.99
CA ASN A 262 -21.58 4.14 -3.11
C ASN A 262 -23.10 4.24 -3.39
N GLY A 263 -23.88 3.31 -2.80
CA GLY A 263 -25.33 3.17 -2.97
C GLY A 263 -25.81 2.43 -4.24
N ASN A 264 -24.91 2.08 -5.17
CA ASN A 264 -25.23 1.39 -6.42
C ASN A 264 -24.93 -0.10 -6.33
N ILE A 265 -25.77 -0.95 -6.95
CA ILE A 265 -25.53 -2.41 -6.99
C ILE A 265 -24.43 -2.68 -8.03
N VAL A 266 -23.26 -3.13 -7.57
CA VAL A 266 -22.09 -3.43 -8.42
C VAL A 266 -21.93 -4.91 -8.73
N GLY A 267 -22.59 -5.81 -7.98
CA GLY A 267 -22.59 -7.23 -8.30
C GLY A 267 -23.35 -8.10 -7.30
N ALA A 268 -23.23 -9.42 -7.48
CA ALA A 268 -23.75 -10.44 -6.59
C ALA A 268 -22.97 -11.75 -6.79
N SER A 269 -22.94 -12.62 -5.77
CA SER A 269 -22.37 -13.97 -5.88
C SER A 269 -23.39 -14.98 -6.39
N GLY A 270 -22.90 -16.18 -6.71
CA GLY A 270 -23.74 -17.39 -6.70
C GLY A 270 -24.12 -17.80 -5.27
N LYS A 271 -24.69 -19.01 -5.14
CA LYS A 271 -24.89 -19.63 -3.83
C LYS A 271 -23.53 -20.00 -3.21
N LEU A 272 -23.32 -19.62 -1.96
CA LEU A 272 -22.15 -19.99 -1.17
C LEU A 272 -22.26 -21.43 -0.63
N GLU A 273 -21.10 -22.01 -0.33
CA GLU A 273 -20.99 -23.26 0.43
C GLU A 273 -20.98 -22.97 1.94
N ILE A 274 -21.32 -23.95 2.78
CA ILE A 274 -21.33 -23.77 4.25
C ILE A 274 -19.89 -23.76 4.74
N GLY A 275 -19.51 -22.73 5.52
CA GLY A 275 -18.14 -22.46 5.92
C GLY A 275 -17.62 -21.14 5.34
N ASP A 276 -16.31 -21.07 5.13
CA ASP A 276 -15.62 -19.87 4.63
C ASP A 276 -15.61 -19.86 3.10
N ASN A 277 -15.96 -18.71 2.51
CA ASN A 277 -15.98 -18.49 1.06
C ASN A 277 -15.27 -17.17 0.74
N ASP A 278 -14.22 -17.23 -0.08
CA ASP A 278 -13.58 -16.03 -0.64
C ASP A 278 -14.52 -15.33 -1.65
N PHE A 279 -14.52 -14.01 -1.67
CA PHE A 279 -15.24 -13.21 -2.66
C PHE A 279 -14.53 -11.90 -2.97
N GLU A 280 -14.85 -11.34 -4.15
CA GLU A 280 -14.35 -10.05 -4.61
C GLU A 280 -15.51 -9.10 -4.92
N VAL A 281 -15.41 -7.87 -4.41
CA VAL A 281 -16.32 -6.77 -4.69
C VAL A 281 -15.67 -5.87 -5.76
N PRO A 282 -16.30 -5.63 -6.93
CA PRO A 282 -15.83 -4.63 -7.87
C PRO A 282 -15.86 -3.23 -7.27
N VAL A 283 -14.79 -2.47 -7.45
CA VAL A 283 -14.60 -1.10 -6.93
C VAL A 283 -14.08 -0.17 -8.02
N THR A 284 -14.16 1.15 -7.79
CA THR A 284 -13.76 2.18 -8.76
C THR A 284 -12.75 3.16 -8.16
N GLU A 285 -12.01 3.89 -9.00
CA GLU A 285 -10.98 4.84 -8.55
C GLU A 285 -11.53 5.88 -7.55
N GLY A 286 -10.82 6.10 -6.44
CA GLY A 286 -11.21 7.02 -5.36
C GLY A 286 -11.89 6.33 -4.18
N ASP A 287 -12.78 7.06 -3.50
CA ASP A 287 -13.47 6.59 -2.29
C ASP A 287 -14.62 5.61 -2.62
N ASN A 288 -14.63 4.44 -1.97
CA ASN A 288 -15.67 3.42 -2.13
C ASN A 288 -16.28 3.05 -0.77
N ASP A 289 -17.56 3.38 -0.56
CA ASP A 289 -18.34 2.95 0.60
C ASP A 289 -19.12 1.67 0.27
N LEU A 290 -18.56 0.52 0.65
CA LEU A 290 -19.09 -0.80 0.33
C LEU A 290 -20.12 -1.27 1.36
N ILE A 291 -21.19 -1.89 0.86
CA ILE A 291 -22.13 -2.67 1.64
C ILE A 291 -22.29 -4.04 0.97
N VAL A 292 -21.85 -5.10 1.65
CA VAL A 292 -22.11 -6.48 1.24
C VAL A 292 -23.28 -7.01 2.04
N TYR A 293 -24.35 -7.38 1.35
CA TYR A 293 -25.49 -8.04 1.97
C TYR A 293 -25.38 -9.55 1.81
N VAL A 294 -25.46 -10.29 2.92
CA VAL A 294 -25.72 -11.73 2.94
C VAL A 294 -27.23 -11.94 2.82
N VAL A 295 -27.67 -12.71 1.84
CA VAL A 295 -29.07 -12.90 1.45
C VAL A 295 -29.49 -14.36 1.57
N ASP A 296 -30.60 -14.62 2.26
CA ASP A 296 -31.18 -15.96 2.39
C ASP A 296 -32.12 -16.35 1.22
N LYS A 297 -32.62 -17.59 1.24
CA LYS A 297 -33.55 -18.12 0.22
C LYS A 297 -34.91 -17.42 0.17
N ASN A 298 -35.29 -16.69 1.21
CA ASN A 298 -36.54 -15.93 1.33
C ASN A 298 -36.35 -14.45 0.97
N GLY A 299 -35.11 -14.00 0.78
CA GLY A 299 -34.74 -12.61 0.53
C GLY A 299 -34.37 -11.80 1.78
N ASN A 300 -34.29 -12.42 2.97
CA ASN A 300 -33.83 -11.73 4.17
C ASN A 300 -32.34 -11.38 4.03
N MET A 301 -31.96 -10.17 4.45
CA MET A 301 -30.66 -9.57 4.21
C MET A 301 -29.98 -9.15 5.52
N LYS A 302 -28.67 -9.38 5.62
CA LYS A 302 -27.80 -8.79 6.65
C LYS A 302 -26.64 -8.06 5.99
N SER A 303 -26.43 -6.81 6.35
CA SER A 303 -25.38 -5.94 5.79
C SER A 303 -24.06 -6.03 6.56
N PHE A 304 -22.97 -5.84 5.83
CA PHE A 304 -21.62 -5.67 6.33
C PHE A 304 -20.98 -4.54 5.56
N THR A 305 -20.44 -3.54 6.26
CA THR A 305 -19.89 -2.33 5.64
C THR A 305 -18.36 -2.31 5.67
N ASN A 306 -17.75 -1.77 4.61
CA ASN A 306 -16.33 -1.47 4.58
C ASN A 306 -16.08 -0.28 3.64
N SER A 307 -15.31 0.70 4.08
CA SER A 307 -14.79 1.76 3.21
C SER A 307 -13.38 1.41 2.75
N VAL A 308 -13.04 1.74 1.51
CA VAL A 308 -11.70 1.55 0.92
C VAL A 308 -11.42 2.63 -0.12
N ILE A 309 -10.17 3.07 -0.20
CA ILE A 309 -9.70 4.04 -1.20
C ILE A 309 -8.93 3.28 -2.28
N VAL A 310 -9.36 3.41 -3.54
CA VAL A 310 -8.70 2.80 -4.69
C VAL A 310 -7.82 3.85 -5.37
N ASP A 311 -6.55 3.54 -5.49
CA ASP A 311 -5.58 4.34 -6.24
C ASP A 311 -4.75 3.42 -7.12
N THR A 312 -4.95 3.53 -8.44
CA THR A 312 -4.26 2.71 -9.44
C THR A 312 -3.17 3.47 -10.19
N VAL A 313 -2.79 4.67 -9.71
CA VAL A 313 -1.86 5.57 -10.40
C VAL A 313 -0.47 5.51 -9.73
N PRO A 314 0.57 5.02 -10.41
CA PRO A 314 1.91 4.95 -9.82
C PRO A 314 2.52 6.32 -9.48
N PRO A 315 3.34 6.42 -8.41
CA PRO A 315 4.05 7.64 -8.02
C PRO A 315 4.90 8.19 -9.17
N VAL A 316 4.97 9.52 -9.30
CA VAL A 316 5.74 10.14 -10.38
C VAL A 316 7.17 10.42 -9.93
N LEU A 317 8.10 9.56 -10.32
CA LEU A 317 9.55 9.73 -10.10
C LEU A 317 10.22 10.36 -11.32
N LYS A 318 10.91 11.49 -11.14
CA LYS A 318 11.66 12.21 -12.19
C LYS A 318 13.10 12.45 -11.73
N ILE A 319 14.05 11.85 -12.44
CA ILE A 319 15.49 12.08 -12.23
C ILE A 319 15.91 13.33 -13.00
N GLU A 320 16.80 14.16 -12.43
CA GLU A 320 17.30 15.37 -13.11
C GLU A 320 18.22 15.03 -14.29
N ASP A 321 19.19 14.14 -14.06
CA ASP A 321 20.12 13.61 -15.07
C ASP A 321 20.12 12.06 -15.01
N ASP A 322 19.84 11.40 -16.14
CA ASP A 322 19.94 9.94 -16.26
C ASP A 322 21.41 9.51 -16.15
N MET A 323 21.69 8.64 -15.17
CA MET A 323 23.02 8.16 -14.83
C MET A 323 23.41 6.85 -15.53
N THR A 324 22.49 6.20 -16.25
CA THR A 324 22.79 4.95 -16.97
C THR A 324 23.93 5.13 -17.98
N GLY A 325 24.93 4.25 -17.91
CA GLY A 325 26.13 4.30 -18.74
C GLY A 325 27.21 5.26 -18.24
N THR A 326 27.04 5.88 -17.07
CA THR A 326 28.08 6.72 -16.45
C THR A 326 29.26 5.86 -15.98
N SER A 327 30.47 6.24 -16.38
CA SER A 327 31.72 5.69 -15.83
C SER A 327 32.38 6.73 -14.91
N THR A 328 32.72 6.36 -13.68
CA THR A 328 33.31 7.27 -12.67
C THR A 328 34.49 6.63 -11.94
N TYR A 329 35.41 7.45 -11.41
CA TYR A 329 36.48 6.99 -10.51
C TYR A 329 36.08 7.13 -9.02
N ASN A 330 34.95 7.76 -8.73
CA ASN A 330 34.46 7.93 -7.37
C ASN A 330 33.83 6.62 -6.87
N ASN A 331 33.91 6.37 -5.57
CA ASN A 331 33.25 5.24 -4.89
C ASN A 331 31.81 5.56 -4.46
N SER A 332 31.28 6.73 -4.83
CA SER A 332 29.89 7.12 -4.62
C SER A 332 29.41 8.05 -5.74
N ILE A 333 28.09 8.17 -5.86
CA ILE A 333 27.41 9.10 -6.76
C ILE A 333 26.11 9.60 -6.12
N SER A 334 25.78 10.86 -6.34
CA SER A 334 24.46 11.45 -6.00
C SER A 334 23.52 11.32 -7.20
N ILE A 335 22.28 10.94 -6.94
CA ILE A 335 21.19 10.92 -7.91
C ILE A 335 20.11 11.85 -7.38
N SER A 336 19.97 13.03 -7.98
CA SER A 336 18.96 14.02 -7.63
C SER A 336 17.73 13.92 -8.53
N GLY A 337 16.58 14.33 -7.99
CA GLY A 337 15.31 14.21 -8.67
C GLY A 337 14.17 14.90 -7.93
N ASN A 338 12.98 14.79 -8.50
CA ASN A 338 11.73 15.09 -7.82
C ASN A 338 10.84 13.84 -7.85
N VAL A 339 10.18 13.57 -6.73
CA VAL A 339 9.14 12.55 -6.59
C VAL A 339 7.85 13.20 -6.10
N SER A 340 6.71 12.74 -6.59
CA SER A 340 5.39 13.20 -6.15
C SER A 340 4.39 12.05 -6.15
N ASP A 341 3.35 12.16 -5.33
CA ASP A 341 2.30 11.14 -5.19
C ASP A 341 2.83 9.81 -4.62
N PHE A 342 3.69 9.90 -3.60
CA PHE A 342 4.43 8.79 -3.00
C PHE A 342 4.28 8.81 -1.47
N GLU A 343 4.51 7.66 -0.84
CA GLU A 343 4.62 7.50 0.62
C GLU A 343 6.07 7.25 1.03
N THR A 344 6.81 6.43 0.26
CA THR A 344 8.23 6.11 0.52
C THR A 344 9.08 6.17 -0.75
N LEU A 345 10.38 6.45 -0.57
CA LEU A 345 11.39 6.41 -1.63
C LEU A 345 12.62 5.65 -1.11
N TYR A 346 12.98 4.56 -1.77
CA TYR A 346 14.12 3.71 -1.38
C TYR A 346 15.19 3.65 -2.47
N ASN A 347 16.46 3.77 -2.06
CA ASN A 347 17.65 3.43 -2.83
C ASN A 347 18.15 2.04 -2.39
N GLY A 348 17.77 1.01 -3.13
CA GLY A 348 17.97 -0.38 -2.72
C GLY A 348 17.23 -0.70 -1.41
N THR A 349 17.95 -0.73 -0.28
CA THR A 349 17.38 -0.95 1.07
C THR A 349 17.45 0.28 1.96
N GLN A 350 17.94 1.43 1.47
CA GLN A 350 18.09 2.65 2.24
C GLN A 350 16.98 3.65 1.87
N GLU A 351 16.25 4.14 2.86
CA GLU A 351 15.25 5.19 2.68
C GLU A 351 15.93 6.52 2.32
N VAL A 352 15.32 7.27 1.41
CA VAL A 352 15.82 8.53 0.89
C VAL A 352 14.98 9.68 1.45
N GLU A 353 15.61 10.65 2.11
CA GLU A 353 14.93 11.86 2.56
C GLU A 353 14.49 12.73 1.37
N VAL A 354 13.25 13.22 1.42
CA VAL A 354 12.62 14.06 0.40
C VAL A 354 12.13 15.36 1.05
N ASP A 355 12.35 16.50 0.40
CA ASP A 355 11.92 17.81 0.91
C ASP A 355 10.40 18.07 0.71
N GLU A 356 9.87 19.12 1.34
CA GLU A 356 8.44 19.51 1.26
C GLU A 356 7.93 19.79 -0.17
N ARG A 357 8.82 19.88 -1.17
CA ARG A 357 8.50 20.13 -2.59
C ARG A 357 8.68 18.89 -3.45
N GLY A 358 9.05 17.75 -2.86
CA GLY A 358 9.31 16.49 -3.55
C GLY A 358 10.75 16.32 -4.02
N PHE A 359 11.68 17.23 -3.73
CA PHE A 359 13.07 17.12 -4.17
C PHE A 359 13.86 16.15 -3.29
N PHE A 360 14.70 15.31 -3.90
CA PHE A 360 15.59 14.38 -3.20
C PHE A 360 17.01 14.39 -3.79
N ASP A 361 17.99 13.98 -2.98
CA ASP A 361 19.36 13.68 -3.38
C ASP A 361 19.78 12.34 -2.75
N ALA A 362 19.75 11.27 -3.56
CA ALA A 362 20.07 9.92 -3.11
C ALA A 362 21.55 9.61 -3.39
N THR A 363 22.35 9.47 -2.33
CA THR A 363 23.73 8.97 -2.48
C THR A 363 23.75 7.45 -2.58
N ALA A 364 24.37 6.93 -3.64
CA ALA A 364 24.64 5.50 -3.83
C ALA A 364 26.14 5.20 -3.69
N THR A 365 26.49 4.14 -2.95
CA THR A 365 27.88 3.66 -2.84
C THR A 365 28.19 2.65 -3.95
N LEU A 366 29.32 2.84 -4.64
CA LEU A 366 29.74 2.05 -5.79
C LEU A 366 30.84 1.06 -5.42
N ARG A 367 30.79 -0.12 -6.05
CA ARG A 367 31.83 -1.17 -6.02
C ARG A 367 32.59 -1.15 -7.35
N ALA A 368 33.84 -1.60 -7.34
CA ALA A 368 34.67 -1.67 -8.54
C ALA A 368 34.00 -2.49 -9.67
N GLY A 369 33.96 -1.92 -10.89
CA GLY A 369 33.23 -2.49 -12.03
C GLY A 369 31.78 -1.99 -12.09
N ASN A 370 30.89 -2.80 -12.66
CA ASN A 370 29.50 -2.42 -12.90
C ASN A 370 28.66 -2.48 -11.62
N ASN A 371 27.87 -1.44 -11.39
CA ASN A 371 26.88 -1.32 -10.34
C ASN A 371 25.49 -1.15 -10.95
N GLU A 372 24.49 -1.67 -10.27
CA GLU A 372 23.07 -1.46 -10.56
C GLU A 372 22.49 -0.71 -9.36
N ILE A 373 22.06 0.53 -9.60
CA ILE A 373 21.44 1.39 -8.58
C ILE A 373 19.96 1.48 -8.90
N THR A 374 19.10 1.17 -7.93
CA THR A 374 17.65 1.13 -8.11
C THR A 374 16.98 2.05 -7.11
N LEU A 375 16.26 3.06 -7.62
CA LEU A 375 15.35 3.89 -6.86
C LEU A 375 13.92 3.37 -7.06
N VAL A 376 13.21 3.08 -5.98
CA VAL A 376 11.80 2.69 -5.97
C VAL A 376 11.01 3.73 -5.19
N ALA A 377 10.09 4.43 -5.84
CA ALA A 377 9.07 5.22 -5.19
C ALA A 377 7.81 4.36 -5.04
N THR A 378 7.22 4.32 -3.85
CA THR A 378 6.01 3.55 -3.56
C THR A 378 4.98 4.45 -2.88
N ASP A 379 3.72 4.41 -3.32
CA ASP A 379 2.60 5.16 -2.72
C ASP A 379 1.92 4.41 -1.56
N LYS A 380 0.77 4.92 -1.09
CA LYS A 380 -0.02 4.30 0.00
C LYS A 380 -0.80 3.07 -0.42
N ALA A 381 -1.18 2.96 -1.69
CA ALA A 381 -1.90 1.82 -2.26
C ALA A 381 -0.95 0.68 -2.67
N GLY A 382 0.35 0.94 -2.70
CA GLY A 382 1.40 0.01 -3.08
C GLY A 382 1.71 0.02 -4.58
N ASN A 383 1.36 1.07 -5.34
CA ASN A 383 1.90 1.21 -6.69
C ASN A 383 3.37 1.66 -6.61
N GLU A 384 4.18 1.16 -7.54
CA GLU A 384 5.62 1.43 -7.57
C GLU A 384 6.05 2.06 -8.90
N THR A 385 6.93 3.06 -8.81
CA THR A 385 7.70 3.55 -9.95
C THR A 385 9.19 3.36 -9.68
N THR A 386 9.82 2.56 -10.55
CA THR A 386 11.21 2.16 -10.41
C THR A 386 12.09 2.82 -11.48
N TYR A 387 13.19 3.41 -11.03
CA TYR A 387 14.29 3.86 -11.88
C TYR A 387 15.55 3.01 -11.61
N THR A 388 16.23 2.58 -12.67
CA THR A 388 17.44 1.75 -12.57
C THR A 388 18.57 2.36 -13.39
N ALA A 389 19.71 2.59 -12.75
CA ALA A 389 20.93 3.12 -13.36
C ALA A 389 22.07 2.10 -13.34
N TYR A 390 22.69 1.87 -14.50
CA TYR A 390 23.90 1.05 -14.62
C TYR A 390 25.15 1.93 -14.64
N ILE A 391 26.00 1.82 -13.63
CA ILE A 391 27.14 2.75 -13.39
C ILE A 391 28.44 1.96 -13.22
N GLU A 392 29.45 2.28 -14.04
CA GLU A 392 30.76 1.64 -13.98
C GLU A 392 31.71 2.44 -13.07
N MET A 393 32.12 1.86 -11.94
CA MET A 393 33.24 2.37 -11.16
C MET A 393 34.55 1.90 -11.80
N LEU A 394 35.21 2.81 -12.50
CA LEU A 394 36.52 2.62 -13.10
C LEU A 394 37.58 2.48 -12.01
N VAL A 395 38.28 1.35 -12.02
CA VAL A 395 39.53 1.20 -11.24
C VAL A 395 40.65 1.85 -12.03
N LYS A 396 41.38 2.80 -11.43
CA LYS A 396 42.64 3.30 -12.00
C LYS A 396 43.53 2.08 -12.24
N SER A 397 43.93 1.84 -13.49
CA SER A 397 44.85 0.74 -13.79
C SER A 397 46.15 0.96 -13.01
N PRO A 398 46.71 -0.09 -12.37
CA PRO A 398 47.93 0.06 -11.62
C PRO A 398 49.03 0.60 -12.50
N LYS A 399 49.87 1.47 -11.95
CA LYS A 399 50.99 2.08 -12.67
C LYS A 399 51.98 0.99 -13.10
N LYS A 400 51.73 0.37 -14.25
CA LYS A 400 52.66 -0.54 -14.90
C LYS A 400 53.96 0.24 -15.12
N PHE A 401 54.98 -0.11 -14.33
CA PHE A 401 56.30 0.51 -14.40
C PHE A 401 56.72 0.53 -15.86
N ASN A 402 56.91 1.74 -16.39
CA ASN A 402 57.11 1.96 -17.81
C ASN A 402 58.35 1.14 -18.21
N PRO A 403 58.33 0.29 -19.26
CA PRO A 403 59.48 -0.56 -19.59
C PRO A 403 60.77 0.26 -19.79
N LEU A 404 60.66 1.54 -20.14
CA LEU A 404 61.77 2.51 -20.17
C LEU A 404 62.52 2.63 -18.82
N GLN A 405 61.84 2.51 -17.68
CA GLN A 405 62.45 2.57 -16.35
C GLN A 405 63.23 1.28 -16.04
N ILE A 406 62.66 0.11 -16.35
CA ILE A 406 63.34 -1.19 -16.25
C ILE A 406 64.54 -1.25 -17.21
N THR A 407 64.37 -0.76 -18.44
CA THR A 407 65.46 -0.65 -19.42
C THR A 407 66.52 0.34 -18.95
N GLY A 408 66.14 1.45 -18.31
CA GLY A 408 67.05 2.40 -17.69
C GLY A 408 67.84 1.79 -16.52
N ILE A 409 67.21 1.00 -15.66
CA ILE A 409 67.86 0.21 -14.60
C ILE A 409 68.90 -0.74 -15.22
N ILE A 410 68.51 -1.51 -16.24
CA ILE A 410 69.39 -2.48 -16.90
C ILE A 410 70.56 -1.80 -17.62
N ILE A 411 70.30 -0.72 -18.37
CA ILE A 411 71.35 0.07 -19.06
C ILE A 411 72.32 0.66 -18.04
N PHE A 412 71.84 1.26 -16.95
CA PHE A 412 72.71 1.85 -15.92
C PHE A 412 73.61 0.78 -15.28
N VAL A 413 73.07 -0.40 -14.97
CA VAL A 413 73.84 -1.54 -14.43
C VAL A 413 74.87 -2.05 -15.45
N ILE A 414 74.48 -2.27 -16.71
CA ILE A 414 75.39 -2.75 -17.77
C ILE A 414 76.51 -1.75 -18.02
N VAL A 415 76.20 -0.46 -18.16
CA VAL A 415 77.20 0.61 -18.33
C VAL A 415 78.15 0.63 -17.15
N SER A 416 77.64 0.59 -15.91
CA SER A 416 78.46 0.57 -14.70
C SER A 416 79.41 -0.63 -14.65
N ILE A 417 78.93 -1.84 -14.99
CA ILE A 417 79.74 -3.06 -15.02
C ILE A 417 80.85 -2.98 -16.07
N PHE A 418 80.52 -2.60 -17.31
CA PHE A 418 81.51 -2.43 -18.39
C PHE A 418 82.56 -1.38 -18.04
N LEU A 419 82.15 -0.34 -17.32
CA LEU A 419 83.03 0.75 -16.95
C LEU A 419 83.99 0.38 -15.81
N VAL A 420 83.51 -0.35 -14.79
CA VAL A 420 84.36 -0.94 -13.75
C VAL A 420 85.39 -1.88 -14.39
N ALA A 421 84.98 -2.73 -15.34
CA ALA A 421 85.89 -3.59 -16.10
C ALA A 421 86.94 -2.79 -16.90
N TYR A 422 86.54 -1.67 -17.54
CA TYR A 422 87.45 -0.76 -18.24
C TYR A 422 88.48 -0.12 -17.28
N ILE A 423 88.04 0.34 -16.10
CA ILE A 423 88.93 0.93 -15.08
C ILE A 423 89.95 -0.10 -14.57
N ILE A 424 89.52 -1.33 -14.28
CA ILE A 424 90.41 -2.45 -13.88
C ILE A 424 91.45 -2.72 -14.98
N LYS A 425 91.00 -2.84 -16.24
CA LYS A 425 91.89 -3.07 -17.40
C LYS A 425 92.92 -1.94 -17.57
N LYS A 426 92.49 -0.68 -17.42
CA LYS A 426 93.36 0.51 -17.54
C LYS A 426 94.36 0.65 -16.38
N ARG A 427 93.98 0.25 -15.15
CA ARG A 427 94.91 0.18 -14.00
C ARG A 427 96.00 -0.86 -14.22
N ASN A 428 95.64 -2.09 -14.63
CA ASN A 428 96.62 -3.16 -14.87
C ASN A 428 97.62 -2.80 -15.99
N HIS A 429 97.16 -2.14 -17.06
CA HIS A 429 98.03 -1.71 -18.15
C HIS A 429 99.07 -0.64 -17.75
N LYS A 430 98.82 0.12 -16.66
CA LYS A 430 99.76 1.14 -16.14
C LYS A 430 100.81 0.56 -15.19
N VAL A 431 100.53 -0.60 -14.57
CA VAL A 431 101.46 -1.31 -13.68
C VAL A 431 102.49 -2.14 -14.46
N SER A 432 102.11 -2.72 -15.61
CA SER A 432 103.02 -3.56 -16.42
C SER A 432 104.14 -2.78 -17.14
N SER A 433 104.14 -1.44 -17.10
CA SER A 433 105.08 -0.59 -17.86
C SER A 433 106.31 -0.14 -17.05
N LYS A 434 106.50 -0.62 -15.81
CA LYS A 434 107.53 -0.06 -14.90
C LYS A 434 108.31 -1.10 -14.08
N LYS A 435 108.89 -2.10 -14.76
CA LYS A 435 109.99 -2.90 -14.21
C LYS A 435 110.87 -3.44 -15.34
N ASN A 436 112.19 -3.43 -15.09
CA ASN A 436 113.29 -3.83 -15.98
C ASN A 436 113.53 -2.80 -17.12
N ASP A 437 114.74 -2.31 -17.41
CA ASP A 437 116.09 -2.87 -17.17
C ASP A 437 117.15 -1.84 -16.70
N LYS A 438 118.25 -2.37 -16.13
CA LYS A 438 119.56 -1.71 -16.05
C LYS A 438 120.58 -2.53 -16.85
N MET A 439 121.10 -1.95 -17.94
CA MET A 439 122.49 -1.93 -18.47
C MET A 439 123.49 -3.07 -18.15
N PRO A 440 124.52 -3.34 -19.01
CA PRO A 440 125.09 -2.49 -20.09
C PRO A 440 125.38 -3.31 -21.40
N ARG A 441 126.23 -2.97 -22.41
CA ARG A 441 127.11 -1.81 -22.76
C ARG A 441 127.51 -1.83 -24.27
N PHE A 442 128.21 -0.76 -24.69
CA PHE A 442 129.26 -0.67 -25.74
C PHE A 442 128.90 -0.63 -27.25
N GLU A 443 128.95 0.61 -27.79
CA GLU A 443 129.62 1.08 -29.05
C GLU A 443 129.17 0.55 -30.45
N LYS A 444 129.28 1.31 -31.56
CA LYS A 444 129.86 2.65 -31.83
C LYS A 444 129.26 3.28 -33.11
N ASN A 445 129.34 4.62 -33.23
CA ASN A 445 129.28 5.47 -34.44
C ASN A 445 127.97 5.47 -35.28
N GLY A 446 127.47 6.61 -35.79
CA GLY A 446 127.87 8.01 -35.58
C GLY A 446 127.17 8.98 -36.57
N THR A 447 127.05 10.27 -36.20
CA THR A 447 126.67 11.46 -37.03
C THR A 447 125.30 11.43 -37.76
N THR A 448 124.54 12.52 -37.89
CA THR A 448 124.91 13.95 -38.01
C THR A 448 123.86 14.88 -37.36
N GLU A 449 124.22 16.16 -37.21
CA GLU A 449 123.48 17.25 -36.54
C GLU A 449 122.22 17.74 -37.30
N THR A 450 121.21 18.25 -36.57
CA THR A 450 120.84 19.69 -36.64
C THR A 450 119.91 20.13 -35.49
N GLU A 451 119.94 21.43 -35.24
CA GLU A 451 119.18 22.23 -34.26
C GLU A 451 117.67 22.34 -34.66
N GLU A 452 116.71 22.98 -33.98
CA GLU A 452 116.70 24.04 -32.95
C GLU A 452 115.29 24.16 -32.27
N LYS A 453 115.18 24.92 -31.16
CA LYS A 453 113.96 25.62 -30.60
C LYS A 453 112.65 24.82 -30.35
N SER A 454 112.22 24.60 -29.10
CA SER A 454 111.64 25.53 -28.09
C SER A 454 110.16 25.92 -28.31
N ASP A 455 109.28 25.55 -27.38
CA ASP A 455 108.52 26.56 -26.61
C ASP A 455 107.99 25.99 -25.28
N ALA A 456 107.67 26.87 -24.32
CA ALA A 456 107.25 26.51 -22.97
C ALA A 456 105.71 26.45 -22.83
N MET A 457 105.17 25.26 -22.57
CA MET A 457 103.75 25.08 -22.24
C MET A 457 103.53 25.22 -20.72
N GLN A 458 102.65 26.14 -20.32
CA GLN A 458 102.19 26.30 -18.93
C GLN A 458 101.45 25.03 -18.44
N PRO A 459 101.50 24.70 -17.14
CA PRO A 459 100.83 23.51 -16.62
C PRO A 459 99.31 23.72 -16.53
N GLU A 460 98.54 23.01 -17.36
CA GLU A 460 97.08 22.90 -17.16
C GLU A 460 96.76 22.23 -15.81
N PRO A 461 95.67 22.62 -15.13
CA PRO A 461 95.31 22.06 -13.85
C PRO A 461 94.88 20.59 -13.97
N LEU A 462 95.67 19.67 -13.38
CA LEU A 462 95.30 18.26 -13.25
C LEU A 462 94.15 18.08 -12.23
N ILE A 463 92.93 18.38 -12.65
CA ILE A 463 91.80 17.55 -12.23
C ILE A 463 91.95 16.25 -13.00
N ASP A 464 92.39 15.18 -12.33
CA ASP A 464 92.55 13.87 -12.96
C ASP A 464 91.23 13.50 -13.65
N LYS A 465 91.29 13.28 -14.97
CA LYS A 465 90.11 12.94 -15.79
C LYS A 465 89.43 11.67 -15.28
N GLY A 466 90.12 10.81 -14.52
CA GLY A 466 89.52 9.71 -13.77
C GLY A 466 88.63 10.15 -12.60
N ILE A 467 89.03 11.17 -11.83
CA ILE A 467 88.25 11.70 -10.70
C ILE A 467 86.96 12.34 -11.21
N LEU A 468 87.05 13.27 -12.18
CA LEU A 468 85.88 13.94 -12.75
C LEU A 468 84.85 12.94 -13.30
N PHE A 469 85.33 11.88 -13.94
CA PHE A 469 84.47 10.83 -14.50
C PHE A 469 83.80 9.99 -13.41
N CYS A 470 84.54 9.58 -12.36
CA CYS A 470 83.97 8.93 -11.17
C CYS A 470 82.89 9.80 -10.51
N SER A 471 83.11 11.12 -10.37
CA SER A 471 82.13 12.04 -9.80
C SER A 471 80.83 12.09 -10.61
N ILE A 472 80.91 12.09 -11.95
CA ILE A 472 79.72 12.07 -12.82
C ILE A 472 78.93 10.77 -12.63
N ILE A 473 79.60 9.61 -12.57
CA ILE A 473 78.93 8.31 -12.39
C ILE A 473 78.25 8.23 -11.02
N ILE A 474 78.92 8.70 -9.96
CA ILE A 474 78.34 8.78 -8.62
C ILE A 474 77.11 9.71 -8.65
N LEU A 475 77.21 10.90 -9.24
CA LEU A 475 76.10 11.84 -9.33
C LEU A 475 74.91 11.25 -10.11
N THR A 476 75.14 10.62 -11.27
CA THR A 476 74.10 9.96 -12.07
C THR A 476 73.50 8.77 -11.32
N GLY A 477 74.29 7.98 -10.60
CA GLY A 477 73.82 6.89 -9.77
C GLY A 477 72.98 7.36 -8.58
N CYS A 478 73.40 8.42 -7.88
CA CYS A 478 72.63 9.04 -6.81
C CYS A 478 71.31 9.62 -7.32
N LEU A 479 71.31 10.29 -8.48
CA LEU A 479 70.10 10.81 -9.12
C LEU A 479 69.15 9.67 -9.54
N PHE A 480 69.69 8.60 -10.10
CA PHE A 480 68.91 7.42 -10.46
C PHE A 480 68.30 6.74 -9.23
N LEU A 481 69.06 6.59 -8.15
CA LEU A 481 68.56 6.06 -6.88
C LEU A 481 67.45 6.93 -6.29
N SER A 482 67.60 8.26 -6.28
CA SER A 482 66.60 9.19 -5.72
C SER A 482 65.31 9.29 -6.57
N LEU A 483 65.42 9.13 -7.89
CA LEU A 483 64.27 9.09 -8.78
C LEU A 483 63.49 7.78 -8.64
N PHE A 484 64.15 6.62 -8.72
CA PHE A 484 63.49 5.33 -8.97
C PHE A 484 63.45 4.35 -7.80
N VAL A 485 64.40 4.41 -6.85
CA VAL A 485 64.58 3.36 -5.84
C VAL A 485 64.24 3.85 -4.44
N VAL A 486 64.72 5.04 -4.09
CA VAL A 486 64.72 5.58 -2.73
C VAL A 486 64.14 6.99 -2.75
N GLN A 487 63.32 7.35 -1.76
CA GLN A 487 62.99 8.74 -1.45
C GLN A 487 63.48 9.07 -0.04
N VAL A 488 64.17 10.20 0.12
CA VAL A 488 64.48 10.77 1.44
C VAL A 488 63.46 11.87 1.71
N THR A 489 62.70 11.75 2.80
CA THR A 489 61.60 12.67 3.15
C THR A 489 61.80 13.21 4.57
N TYR A 490 61.70 14.53 4.74
CA TYR A 490 61.76 15.19 6.05
C TYR A 490 60.39 15.15 6.75
N VAL A 491 60.36 14.73 8.01
CA VAL A 491 59.16 14.52 8.81
C VAL A 491 58.72 15.82 9.48
N LYS A 492 57.60 16.39 9.01
CA LYS A 492 57.07 17.69 9.46
C LYS A 492 56.05 17.63 10.60
N SER A 493 55.68 16.43 11.07
CA SER A 493 54.55 16.23 11.99
C SER A 493 54.71 14.97 12.85
N GLY A 494 54.38 15.07 14.14
CA GLY A 494 54.56 14.00 15.13
C GLY A 494 53.53 12.87 15.12
N SER A 495 52.76 12.68 14.04
CA SER A 495 51.71 11.64 13.97
C SER A 495 52.26 10.21 14.05
N MET A 496 53.57 10.02 13.88
CA MET A 496 54.27 8.74 13.96
C MET A 496 55.15 8.63 15.21
N GLU A 497 55.04 9.56 16.16
CA GLU A 497 55.76 9.48 17.43
C GLU A 497 55.15 8.37 18.31
N PRO A 498 55.93 7.61 19.08
CA PRO A 498 57.38 7.75 19.28
C PRO A 498 58.25 7.07 18.19
N THR A 499 57.67 6.28 17.27
CA THR A 499 58.42 5.50 16.27
C THR A 499 59.27 6.36 15.33
N ILE A 500 58.74 7.48 14.85
CA ILE A 500 59.45 8.43 13.97
C ILE A 500 59.20 9.84 14.48
N MET A 501 60.26 10.52 14.89
CA MET A 501 60.16 11.81 15.56
C MET A 501 60.01 12.98 14.57
N THR A 502 59.29 14.03 14.99
CA THR A 502 59.25 15.29 14.24
C THR A 502 60.66 15.84 14.04
N GLY A 503 61.02 16.17 12.80
CA GLY A 503 62.35 16.66 12.43
C GLY A 503 63.32 15.58 11.92
N GLU A 504 62.95 14.29 11.95
CA GLU A 504 63.77 13.23 11.36
C GLU A 504 63.68 13.18 9.83
N PHE A 505 64.63 12.49 9.22
CA PHE A 505 64.59 12.09 7.82
C PHE A 505 64.23 10.60 7.72
N THR A 506 63.29 10.29 6.84
CA THR A 506 62.87 8.92 6.52
C THR A 506 63.37 8.51 5.15
N ILE A 507 63.71 7.23 5.01
CA ILE A 507 64.11 6.61 3.75
C ILE A 507 63.00 5.64 3.33
N VAL A 508 62.31 6.01 2.24
CA VAL A 508 61.23 5.24 1.63
C VAL A 508 61.81 4.38 0.50
N ASN A 509 61.61 3.07 0.53
CA ASN A 509 61.94 2.16 -0.56
C ASN A 509 60.73 2.01 -1.50
N LYS A 510 60.84 2.62 -2.68
CA LYS A 510 59.80 2.62 -3.74
C LYS A 510 59.60 1.25 -4.39
N LEU A 511 60.58 0.34 -4.27
CA LEU A 511 60.53 -1.00 -4.84
C LEU A 511 59.97 -2.05 -3.88
N SER A 512 59.62 -1.67 -2.64
CA SER A 512 59.15 -2.60 -1.60
C SER A 512 57.96 -3.45 -2.04
N TYR A 513 57.06 -2.86 -2.82
CA TYR A 513 55.79 -3.46 -3.22
C TYR A 513 55.74 -3.89 -4.69
N LEU A 514 56.89 -3.96 -5.37
CA LEU A 514 56.95 -4.38 -6.78
C LEU A 514 56.55 -5.86 -6.98
N ASN A 515 56.89 -6.72 -6.00
CA ASN A 515 56.63 -8.17 -6.01
C ASN A 515 56.01 -8.65 -4.68
N LYS A 516 55.45 -7.74 -3.89
CA LYS A 516 54.88 -8.01 -2.56
C LYS A 516 53.73 -7.04 -2.32
N THR A 517 52.61 -7.51 -1.80
CA THR A 517 51.54 -6.61 -1.33
C THR A 517 51.93 -5.98 0.01
N PRO A 518 51.56 -4.72 0.29
CA PRO A 518 51.65 -4.12 1.61
C PRO A 518 51.00 -4.99 2.71
N GLN A 519 51.60 -5.01 3.89
CA GLN A 519 51.24 -5.88 5.01
C GLN A 519 50.89 -5.07 6.26
N ARG A 520 50.15 -5.66 7.21
CA ARG A 520 49.96 -5.06 8.55
C ARG A 520 51.31 -4.71 9.19
N GLY A 521 51.33 -3.61 9.92
CA GLY A 521 52.52 -3.12 10.62
C GLY A 521 53.52 -2.39 9.72
N ASP A 522 53.40 -2.41 8.39
CA ASP A 522 54.25 -1.62 7.50
C ASP A 522 53.97 -0.12 7.68
N VAL A 523 55.03 0.66 7.91
CA VAL A 523 54.96 2.12 7.80
C VAL A 523 55.16 2.50 6.34
N ILE A 524 54.18 3.19 5.77
CA ILE A 524 54.16 3.57 4.35
C ILE A 524 54.19 5.08 4.17
N ALA A 525 54.75 5.50 3.03
CA ALA A 525 54.57 6.84 2.49
C ALA A 525 53.56 6.80 1.36
N PHE A 526 52.54 7.66 1.41
CA PHE A 526 51.52 7.78 0.36
C PHE A 526 51.20 9.26 0.10
N LYS A 527 50.64 9.55 -1.07
CA LYS A 527 50.06 10.88 -1.34
C LYS A 527 48.61 10.85 -0.88
N SER A 528 48.24 11.69 0.08
CA SER A 528 46.83 11.97 0.34
C SER A 528 46.31 12.94 -0.71
N GLU A 529 45.23 12.58 -1.39
CA GLU A 529 44.52 13.49 -2.30
C GLU A 529 43.75 14.56 -1.50
N GLU A 530 43.05 14.16 -0.43
CA GLU A 530 42.32 15.04 0.52
C GLU A 530 43.17 16.22 1.01
N TYR A 531 44.37 15.95 1.52
CA TYR A 531 45.29 16.99 2.01
C TYR A 531 46.32 17.47 0.97
N ASN A 532 46.28 16.93 -0.26
CA ASN A 532 47.26 17.13 -1.34
C ASN A 532 48.74 17.13 -0.88
N ARG A 533 49.09 16.24 0.07
CA ARG A 533 50.43 16.18 0.69
C ARG A 533 50.85 14.73 0.95
N PHE A 534 52.16 14.51 1.06
CA PHE A 534 52.69 13.23 1.48
C PHE A 534 52.48 13.01 2.98
N LEU A 535 51.97 11.85 3.34
CA LEU A 535 51.75 11.41 4.71
C LEU A 535 52.55 10.12 4.99
N LEU A 536 52.94 9.96 6.25
CA LEU A 536 53.43 8.71 6.80
C LEU A 536 52.39 8.18 7.78
N LYS A 537 52.01 6.91 7.62
CA LYS A 537 51.11 6.14 8.51
C LYS A 537 51.50 4.66 8.50
N ARG A 538 51.08 3.92 9.50
CA ARG A 538 51.21 2.47 9.61
C ARG A 538 49.95 1.78 9.10
N ILE A 539 50.11 0.72 8.32
CA ILE A 539 48.99 -0.14 7.90
C ILE A 539 48.51 -0.94 9.11
N VAL A 540 47.23 -0.78 9.47
CA VAL A 540 46.55 -1.56 10.51
C VAL A 540 45.58 -2.57 9.87
N GLY A 541 44.79 -2.13 8.89
CA GLY A 541 43.89 -2.96 8.10
C GLY A 541 44.38 -3.24 6.68
N ILE A 542 44.09 -4.44 6.19
CA ILE A 542 44.42 -4.94 4.85
C ILE A 542 43.14 -5.48 4.15
N PRO A 543 43.25 -5.88 2.88
CA PRO A 543 42.30 -6.70 2.12
C PRO A 543 41.12 -7.37 2.83
N GLY A 544 39.97 -6.70 3.00
CA GLY A 544 38.74 -7.34 3.48
C GLY A 544 38.58 -7.47 5.00
N ASP A 545 39.37 -6.74 5.79
CA ASP A 545 39.19 -6.71 7.24
C ASP A 545 37.98 -5.89 7.69
N GLU A 546 37.37 -6.30 8.79
CA GLU A 546 36.50 -5.49 9.63
C GLU A 546 37.34 -4.91 10.79
N ILE A 547 37.27 -3.61 11.01
CA ILE A 547 37.99 -2.89 12.08
C ILE A 547 36.97 -2.23 12.99
N GLU A 548 37.12 -2.50 14.27
CA GLU A 548 36.28 -2.00 15.35
C GLU A 548 37.16 -1.41 16.46
N PHE A 549 36.60 -0.54 17.30
CA PHE A 549 37.30 0.07 18.42
C PHE A 549 36.43 -0.03 19.66
N HIS A 550 36.95 -0.62 20.73
CA HIS A 550 36.28 -0.62 22.02
C HIS A 550 37.30 -0.74 23.16
N ASP A 551 36.94 -0.19 24.32
CA ASP A 551 37.77 -0.16 25.53
C ASP A 551 39.19 0.43 25.33
N GLY A 552 39.35 1.33 24.35
CA GLY A 552 40.64 1.92 23.97
C GLY A 552 41.53 1.05 23.09
N TYR A 553 41.05 -0.09 22.58
CA TYR A 553 41.83 -1.00 21.72
C TYR A 553 41.23 -1.15 20.32
N VAL A 554 42.09 -1.47 19.35
CA VAL A 554 41.70 -1.83 17.99
C VAL A 554 41.40 -3.32 17.91
N TYR A 555 40.28 -3.68 17.30
CA TYR A 555 39.88 -5.04 16.98
C TYR A 555 39.82 -5.22 15.47
N ILE A 556 40.27 -6.38 15.01
CA ILE A 556 40.31 -6.75 13.60
C ILE A 556 39.61 -8.10 13.46
N ASN A 557 38.50 -8.14 12.72
CA ASN A 557 37.64 -9.32 12.57
C ASN A 557 37.23 -9.92 13.94
N GLY A 558 36.88 -9.05 14.90
CA GLY A 558 36.52 -9.41 16.28
C GLY A 558 37.68 -9.84 17.20
N ILE A 559 38.94 -9.76 16.75
CA ILE A 559 40.12 -10.14 17.54
C ILE A 559 40.97 -8.89 17.85
N ILE A 560 41.37 -8.71 19.12
CA ILE A 560 42.22 -7.60 19.53
C ILE A 560 43.53 -7.57 18.75
N CYS A 561 43.89 -6.40 18.21
CA CYS A 561 45.14 -6.18 17.51
C CYS A 561 46.30 -6.04 18.51
N ASP A 562 47.36 -6.84 18.36
CA ASP A 562 48.58 -6.67 19.14
C ASP A 562 49.45 -5.55 18.54
N GLU A 563 49.40 -4.38 19.18
CA GLU A 563 50.13 -3.18 18.78
C GLU A 563 51.31 -2.87 19.74
N SER A 564 51.58 -3.77 20.69
CA SER A 564 52.61 -3.61 21.74
C SER A 564 54.05 -3.55 21.21
N ALA A 565 54.25 -3.84 19.92
CA ALA A 565 55.54 -3.71 19.23
C ALA A 565 55.91 -2.25 18.87
N TYR A 566 54.95 -1.31 18.94
CA TYR A 566 55.17 0.09 18.56
C TYR A 566 54.31 1.12 19.33
N LEU A 567 53.40 0.69 20.19
CA LEU A 567 52.71 1.55 21.16
C LEU A 567 53.11 1.22 22.60
N ASP A 568 53.14 2.23 23.46
CA ASP A 568 53.16 2.05 24.91
C ASP A 568 51.81 1.53 25.42
N LYS A 569 51.83 0.78 26.53
CA LYS A 569 50.66 0.07 27.06
C LYS A 569 49.51 0.97 27.54
N ASP A 570 49.82 2.23 27.79
CA ASP A 570 48.88 3.22 28.34
C ASP A 570 48.28 4.10 27.22
N ILE A 571 48.55 3.79 25.94
CA ILE A 571 48.01 4.52 24.78
C ILE A 571 46.67 3.93 24.35
N GLU A 572 45.59 4.68 24.59
CA GLU A 572 44.26 4.34 24.09
C GLU A 572 44.06 4.73 22.62
N THR A 573 43.20 3.99 21.95
CA THR A 573 42.75 4.23 20.58
C THR A 573 41.24 4.28 20.53
N ASN A 574 40.71 5.50 20.52
CA ASN A 574 39.28 5.77 20.53
C ASN A 574 38.79 6.18 19.13
N CYS A 575 37.65 5.61 18.69
CA CYS A 575 36.92 5.98 17.47
C CYS A 575 35.52 5.36 17.51
N ASP A 576 34.46 6.14 17.23
CA ASP A 576 33.07 5.65 17.27
C ASP A 576 32.59 5.01 15.96
N LYS A 577 33.51 4.73 15.01
CA LYS A 577 33.22 4.21 13.67
C LYS A 577 33.83 2.82 13.48
N CYS A 578 33.07 1.91 12.89
CA CYS A 578 33.60 0.65 12.33
C CYS A 578 33.95 0.81 10.85
N PHE A 579 34.91 0.04 10.35
CA PHE A 579 35.41 0.14 8.97
C PHE A 579 35.60 -1.24 8.35
N THR A 580 35.04 -1.48 7.17
CA THR A 580 35.34 -2.68 6.35
C THR A 580 36.29 -2.29 5.23
N VAL A 581 37.51 -2.84 5.21
CA VAL A 581 38.59 -2.46 4.29
C VAL A 581 38.32 -3.00 2.88
N PRO A 582 38.10 -2.15 1.86
CA PRO A 582 37.82 -2.61 0.50
C PRO A 582 39.02 -3.31 -0.15
N ASN A 583 38.75 -4.12 -1.18
CA ASN A 583 39.79 -4.71 -2.01
C ASN A 583 40.77 -3.65 -2.54
N ASN A 584 42.06 -4.02 -2.65
CA ASN A 584 43.17 -3.16 -3.09
C ASN A 584 43.34 -1.86 -2.27
N SER A 585 42.80 -1.81 -1.05
CA SER A 585 42.81 -0.65 -0.17
C SER A 585 43.33 -1.00 1.22
N TYR A 586 43.84 -0.01 1.95
CA TYR A 586 44.47 -0.20 3.26
C TYR A 586 43.93 0.82 4.27
N PHE A 587 43.68 0.37 5.50
CA PHE A 587 43.35 1.26 6.62
C PHE A 587 44.61 1.56 7.40
N VAL A 588 44.90 2.85 7.61
CA VAL A 588 46.18 3.32 8.12
C VAL A 588 46.01 4.24 9.33
N MET A 589 46.90 4.11 10.30
CA MET A 589 46.87 4.90 11.53
C MET A 589 48.23 5.50 11.84
N GLY A 590 48.23 6.59 12.61
CA GLY A 590 49.44 7.08 13.25
C GLY A 590 49.77 6.27 14.50
N ASP A 591 51.04 6.21 14.84
CA ASP A 591 51.48 5.64 16.11
C ASP A 591 51.16 6.61 17.27
N ASN A 592 51.16 7.92 17.01
CA ASN A 592 50.68 8.92 17.96
C ASN A 592 49.15 9.01 17.90
N ARG A 593 48.47 8.07 18.59
CA ARG A 593 47.03 7.81 18.42
C ARG A 593 46.13 9.00 18.66
N GLU A 594 46.49 9.86 19.61
CA GLU A 594 45.75 11.08 19.98
C GLU A 594 46.04 12.26 19.04
N HIS A 595 47.23 12.33 18.43
CA HIS A 595 47.70 13.46 17.61
C HIS A 595 47.91 13.10 16.13
N SER A 596 47.10 12.17 15.62
CA SER A 596 47.18 11.69 14.24
C SER A 596 45.87 11.85 13.49
N THR A 597 45.86 12.71 12.47
CA THR A 597 44.87 12.67 11.39
C THR A 597 45.20 11.49 10.48
N ASP A 598 44.36 10.45 10.52
CA ASP A 598 44.51 9.18 9.82
C ASP A 598 43.16 8.58 9.42
N SER A 599 43.10 7.32 9.01
CA SER A 599 41.90 6.67 8.45
C SER A 599 40.66 6.75 9.34
N ARG A 600 40.80 6.94 10.65
CA ARG A 600 39.68 7.20 11.58
C ARG A 600 38.95 8.52 11.29
N PHE A 601 39.67 9.50 10.74
CA PHE A 601 39.26 10.91 10.62
C PHE A 601 39.25 11.45 9.19
N PHE A 602 39.88 10.75 8.23
CA PHE A 602 39.80 11.11 6.80
C PHE A 602 38.36 11.06 6.27
N GLU A 603 38.04 11.93 5.32
CA GLU A 603 36.78 11.87 4.56
C GLU A 603 36.75 10.60 3.68
N LEU A 604 37.91 10.18 3.18
CA LEU A 604 38.13 8.90 2.52
C LEU A 604 39.02 8.01 3.41
N PRO A 605 38.45 7.07 4.20
CA PRO A 605 39.21 6.30 5.18
C PRO A 605 40.32 5.42 4.61
N TYR A 606 40.25 5.01 3.34
CA TYR A 606 41.11 3.95 2.82
C TYR A 606 42.14 4.46 1.81
N ILE A 607 43.37 3.95 1.92
CA ILE A 607 44.47 4.27 1.00
C ILE A 607 44.55 3.18 -0.07
N LEU A 608 44.39 3.56 -1.34
CA LEU A 608 44.54 2.64 -2.47
C LEU A 608 46.00 2.17 -2.59
N GLU A 609 46.21 0.91 -2.99
CA GLU A 609 47.56 0.34 -3.18
C GLU A 609 48.42 1.18 -4.15
N ASP A 610 47.81 1.77 -5.18
CA ASP A 610 48.49 2.62 -6.18
C ASP A 610 48.94 4.00 -5.65
N ASP A 611 48.36 4.50 -4.56
CA ASP A 611 48.74 5.79 -3.94
C ASP A 611 49.92 5.63 -2.96
N ILE A 612 50.28 4.38 -2.65
CA ILE A 612 51.43 4.01 -1.81
C ILE A 612 52.72 4.20 -2.61
N MET A 613 53.53 5.20 -2.24
CA MET A 613 54.84 5.45 -2.85
C MET A 613 55.88 4.38 -2.49
N GLY A 614 55.72 3.72 -1.34
CA GLY A 614 56.62 2.69 -0.85
C GLY A 614 56.67 2.62 0.68
N ARG A 615 57.47 1.66 1.17
CA ARG A 615 57.66 1.39 2.60
C ARG A 615 58.77 2.23 3.19
N VAL A 616 58.57 2.82 4.37
CA VAL A 616 59.65 3.35 5.21
C VAL A 616 60.42 2.17 5.79
N PHE A 617 61.72 2.10 5.53
CA PHE A 617 62.59 1.02 6.05
C PHE A 617 63.71 1.51 6.96
N TYR A 618 63.95 2.82 6.97
CA TYR A 618 64.96 3.45 7.82
C TYR A 618 64.56 4.90 8.10
N HIS A 619 64.89 5.40 9.29
CA HIS A 619 64.76 6.79 9.69
C HIS A 619 66.00 7.19 10.49
N PHE A 620 66.33 8.47 10.50
CA PHE A 620 67.53 9.00 11.14
C PHE A 620 67.41 10.50 11.43
N SER A 621 68.12 10.95 12.46
CA SER A 621 68.27 12.36 12.82
C SER A 621 69.69 12.84 12.51
N PHE A 622 69.85 14.16 12.39
CA PHE A 622 71.14 14.86 12.26
C PHE A 622 71.52 15.68 13.52
N ASN A 623 70.72 15.61 14.58
CA ASN A 623 70.96 16.30 15.86
C ASN A 623 72.05 15.61 16.70
#